data_AF-A0A4R0ISD4-F1
#
_entry.id   AF-A0A4R0ISD4-F1
#
_cell.length_a   1.000
_cell.length_b   1.000
_cell.length_c   1.000
_cell.angle_alpha   90.00
_cell.angle_beta   90.00
_cell.angle_gamma   90.00
#
_symmetry.space_group_name_H-M   'P 1'
#
loop_
_entity.id
_entity.type
_entity.pdbx_description
1 polymer ?
#
loop_
_entity_poly.entity_id
_entity_poly.type
_entity_poly.pdbx_seq_one_letter_code
_entity_poly.pdbx_strand_id
1 'polypeptide(L)'
;MSWAVYAMRGPGGVRRLDDIPVDYEPPAVGLATDVVAKVREVVPDVDTSKPSWLALRSPEYDVEMTIGKGVEVRDITFYLNDGPRSIPIVMEISRQLGVTPYDTESGDFLTEESRPPVPPPMTADEIKMNKPKWWKFGRK
;
A
#
# COMPACT_ATOMS: atom_id res chain seq x y z
N MET A 1 -0.21 4.89 11.33
CA MET A 1 0.12 5.26 9.94
C MET A 1 -0.08 4.00 9.11
N SER A 2 -0.69 4.11 7.94
CA SER A 2 -0.76 3.01 6.98
C SER A 2 0.54 2.92 6.21
N TRP A 3 0.97 1.71 5.87
CA TRP A 3 2.13 1.48 5.00
C TRP A 3 1.67 1.53 3.55
N ALA A 4 2.34 2.35 2.73
CA ALA A 4 1.95 2.59 1.34
C ALA A 4 2.80 1.75 0.38
N VAL A 5 2.11 1.02 -0.50
CA VAL A 5 2.71 0.24 -1.58
C VAL A 5 2.17 0.78 -2.90
N TYR A 6 3.07 1.16 -3.79
CA TYR A 6 2.74 1.66 -5.13
C TYR A 6 2.89 0.53 -6.15
N ALA A 7 1.92 0.37 -7.05
CA ALA A 7 1.95 -0.67 -8.06
C ALA A 7 1.59 -0.12 -9.45
N MET A 8 2.38 -0.53 -10.44
CA MET A 8 2.17 -0.20 -11.85
C MET A 8 2.58 -1.38 -12.72
N ARG A 9 2.26 -1.34 -14.01
CA ARG A 9 2.87 -2.31 -14.94
C ARG A 9 4.36 -2.02 -15.03
N GLY A 10 5.18 -2.87 -14.41
CA GLY A 10 6.63 -2.70 -14.38
C GLY A 10 7.28 -3.02 -15.73
N PRO A 11 8.48 -2.47 -16.02
CA PRO A 11 9.24 -2.72 -17.24
C PRO A 11 9.79 -4.16 -17.37
N GLY A 12 9.45 -5.06 -16.44
CA GLY A 12 9.94 -6.43 -16.39
C GLY A 12 11.31 -6.54 -15.72
N GLY A 13 11.45 -7.42 -14.73
CA GLY A 13 12.73 -7.71 -14.06
C GLY A 13 13.27 -6.61 -13.13
N VAL A 14 12.68 -5.41 -13.13
CA VAL A 14 13.08 -4.30 -12.27
C VAL A 14 12.55 -4.49 -10.85
N ARG A 15 13.48 -4.59 -9.89
CA ARG A 15 13.20 -4.85 -8.47
C ARG A 15 13.24 -3.60 -7.58
N ARG A 16 13.63 -2.44 -8.11
CA ARG A 16 13.65 -1.18 -7.37
C ARG A 16 13.02 -0.07 -8.20
N LEU A 17 12.34 0.87 -7.56
CA LEU A 17 11.78 2.05 -8.22
C LEU A 17 12.87 2.87 -8.92
N ASP A 18 14.04 3.02 -8.27
CA ASP A 18 15.17 3.79 -8.81
C ASP A 18 15.81 3.15 -10.06
N ASP A 19 15.56 1.86 -10.29
CA ASP A 19 16.06 1.12 -11.46
C ASP A 19 15.10 1.21 -12.66
N ILE A 20 13.94 1.87 -12.51
CA ILE A 20 13.00 2.10 -13.61
C ILE A 20 13.60 3.16 -14.55
N PRO A 21 13.65 2.91 -15.87
CA PRO A 21 14.12 3.91 -16.83
C PRO A 21 13.33 5.22 -16.71
N VAL A 22 14.02 6.36 -16.74
CA VAL A 22 13.41 7.69 -16.56
C VAL A 22 12.34 8.00 -17.61
N ASP A 23 12.48 7.46 -18.81
CA ASP A 23 11.56 7.60 -19.94
C ASP A 23 10.53 6.45 -20.03
N TYR A 24 10.46 5.58 -19.03
CA TYR A 24 9.49 4.50 -19.00
C TYR A 24 8.08 5.02 -18.72
N GLU A 25 7.20 4.87 -19.71
CA GLU A 25 5.77 5.12 -19.56
C GLU A 25 5.02 3.79 -19.33
N PRO A 26 4.59 3.47 -18.10
CA PRO A 26 3.83 2.25 -17.85
C PRO A 26 2.54 2.21 -18.68
N PRO A 27 2.26 1.08 -19.36
CA PRO A 27 0.96 0.87 -19.98
C PRO A 27 -0.15 0.92 -18.93
N ALA A 28 -1.34 1.36 -19.33
CA ALA A 28 -2.50 1.34 -18.45
C ALA A 28 -2.76 -0.08 -17.90
N VAL A 29 -3.15 -0.15 -16.62
CA VAL A 29 -3.59 -1.39 -15.98
C VAL A 29 -4.86 -1.90 -16.67
N GLY A 30 -5.78 -0.99 -16.97
CA GLY A 30 -7.03 -1.25 -17.70
C GLY A 30 -8.07 -0.16 -17.44
N LEU A 31 -9.32 -0.41 -17.85
CA LEU A 31 -10.45 0.44 -17.47
C LEU A 31 -10.77 0.27 -15.98
N ALA A 32 -11.25 1.32 -15.33
CA ALA A 32 -11.59 1.27 -13.90
C ALA A 32 -12.59 0.14 -13.57
N THR A 33 -13.58 -0.09 -14.44
CA THR A 33 -14.56 -1.18 -14.29
C THR A 33 -13.91 -2.57 -14.34
N ASP A 34 -12.93 -2.76 -15.21
CA ASP A 34 -12.26 -4.04 -15.40
C ASP A 34 -11.29 -4.33 -14.25
N VAL A 35 -10.61 -3.30 -13.75
CA VAL A 35 -9.77 -3.39 -12.56
C VAL A 35 -10.62 -3.80 -11.35
N VAL A 36 -11.75 -3.13 -11.13
CA VAL A 36 -12.68 -3.48 -10.04
C VAL A 36 -13.23 -4.91 -10.20
N ALA A 37 -13.58 -5.32 -11.42
CA ALA A 37 -14.05 -6.68 -11.69
C ALA A 37 -13.00 -7.74 -11.33
N LYS A 38 -11.74 -7.54 -11.75
CA LYS A 38 -10.63 -8.44 -11.40
C LYS A 38 -10.33 -8.47 -9.90
N VAL A 39 -10.45 -7.33 -9.22
CA VAL A 39 -10.28 -7.28 -7.75
C VAL A 39 -11.39 -8.07 -7.07
N ARG A 40 -12.63 -8.03 -7.57
CA ARG A 40 -13.75 -8.84 -7.05
C ARG A 40 -13.55 -10.34 -7.25
N GLU A 41 -12.78 -10.78 -8.24
CA GLU A 41 -12.43 -12.20 -8.39
C GLU A 41 -11.55 -12.70 -7.24
N VAL A 42 -10.74 -11.80 -6.65
CA VAL A 42 -9.85 -12.12 -5.52
C VAL A 42 -10.54 -11.84 -4.17
N VAL A 43 -11.27 -10.72 -4.07
CA VAL A 43 -12.00 -10.28 -2.87
C VAL A 43 -13.45 -10.01 -3.24
N PRO A 44 -14.33 -11.03 -3.24
CA PRO A 44 -15.72 -10.90 -3.65
C PRO A 44 -16.50 -9.82 -2.90
N ASP A 45 -16.20 -9.63 -1.62
CA ASP A 45 -16.89 -8.70 -0.72
C ASP A 45 -16.23 -7.31 -0.66
N VAL A 46 -15.38 -6.96 -1.63
CA VAL A 46 -14.71 -5.64 -1.67
C VAL A 46 -15.74 -4.49 -1.70
N ASP A 47 -15.56 -3.52 -0.80
CA ASP A 47 -16.35 -2.30 -0.80
C ASP A 47 -15.94 -1.42 -1.99
N THR A 48 -16.91 -1.16 -2.85
CA THR A 48 -16.78 -0.39 -4.10
C THR A 48 -17.73 0.81 -4.11
N SER A 49 -18.29 1.19 -2.96
CA SER A 49 -19.19 2.34 -2.81
C SER A 49 -18.57 3.64 -3.31
N LYS A 50 -17.24 3.73 -3.26
CA LYS A 50 -16.43 4.75 -3.94
C LYS A 50 -15.58 4.05 -5.01
N PRO A 51 -15.92 4.12 -6.30
CA PRO A 51 -15.21 3.36 -7.34
C PRO A 51 -13.71 3.65 -7.44
N SER A 52 -13.27 4.87 -7.12
CA SER A 52 -11.86 5.24 -7.10
C SER A 52 -11.09 4.78 -5.85
N TRP A 53 -11.79 4.27 -4.83
CA TRP A 53 -11.25 3.92 -3.51
C TRP A 53 -11.94 2.69 -2.95
N LEU A 54 -11.28 1.55 -3.08
CA LEU A 54 -11.78 0.26 -2.63
C LEU A 54 -11.33 -0.02 -1.20
N ALA A 55 -12.19 -0.64 -0.40
CA ALA A 55 -11.83 -1.13 0.92
C ALA A 55 -11.94 -2.66 0.97
N LEU A 56 -10.84 -3.31 1.33
CA LEU A 56 -10.68 -4.75 1.41
C LEU A 56 -10.46 -5.09 2.88
N ARG A 57 -11.49 -5.64 3.53
CA ARG A 57 -11.51 -5.85 4.98
C ARG A 57 -11.83 -7.30 5.30
N SER A 58 -11.01 -7.94 6.11
CA SER A 58 -11.28 -9.27 6.66
C SER A 58 -10.56 -9.46 8.00
N PRO A 59 -10.77 -10.58 8.71
CA PRO A 59 -9.94 -10.93 9.86
C PRO A 59 -8.44 -11.12 9.51
N GLU A 60 -8.14 -11.38 8.24
CA GLU A 60 -6.80 -11.71 7.74
C GLU A 60 -6.05 -10.53 7.13
N TYR A 61 -6.75 -9.49 6.67
CA TYR A 61 -6.14 -8.32 6.03
C TYR A 61 -6.98 -7.05 6.21
N ASP A 62 -6.31 -5.90 6.15
CA ASP A 62 -6.92 -4.59 6.31
C ASP A 62 -6.31 -3.57 5.33
N VAL A 63 -6.84 -3.52 4.10
CA VAL A 63 -6.27 -2.75 2.98
C VAL A 63 -7.25 -1.74 2.41
N GLU A 64 -6.76 -0.54 2.14
CA GLU A 64 -7.42 0.38 1.21
C GLU A 64 -6.65 0.43 -0.10
N MET A 65 -7.35 0.53 -1.21
CA MET A 65 -6.75 0.55 -2.55
C MET A 65 -7.33 1.70 -3.36
N THR A 66 -6.48 2.59 -3.87
CA THR A 66 -6.88 3.64 -4.80
C THR A 66 -6.47 3.30 -6.21
N ILE A 67 -7.38 3.54 -7.16
CA ILE A 67 -7.17 3.37 -8.60
C ILE A 67 -7.30 4.69 -9.38
N GLY A 68 -7.42 5.81 -8.65
CA GLY A 68 -7.64 7.14 -9.22
C GLY A 68 -9.07 7.35 -9.73
N LYS A 69 -9.34 8.55 -10.26
CA LYS A 69 -10.66 8.96 -10.79
C LYS A 69 -10.74 8.88 -12.32
N GLY A 70 -9.68 8.43 -12.99
CA GLY A 70 -9.62 8.31 -14.43
C GLY A 70 -10.49 7.17 -14.96
N VAL A 71 -10.84 7.24 -16.24
CA VAL A 71 -11.49 6.12 -16.95
C VAL A 71 -10.51 4.95 -17.08
N GLU A 72 -9.25 5.25 -17.41
CA GLU A 72 -8.14 4.31 -17.40
C GLU A 72 -7.35 4.43 -16.10
N VAL A 73 -7.06 3.27 -15.51
CA VAL A 73 -6.18 3.14 -14.34
C VAL A 73 -4.75 2.99 -14.84
N ARG A 74 -3.87 3.89 -14.42
CA ARG A 74 -2.43 3.86 -14.77
C ARG A 74 -1.59 3.16 -13.72
N ASP A 75 -1.98 3.36 -12.47
CA ASP A 75 -1.29 2.88 -11.29
C ASP A 75 -2.29 2.66 -10.16
N ILE A 76 -1.82 1.97 -9.12
CA ILE A 76 -2.58 1.59 -7.95
C ILE A 76 -1.74 1.89 -6.73
N THR A 77 -2.35 2.45 -5.70
CA THR A 77 -1.70 2.54 -4.37
C THR A 77 -2.51 1.74 -3.37
N PHE A 78 -1.83 0.85 -2.66
CA PHE A 78 -2.35 0.10 -1.53
C PHE A 78 -1.91 0.77 -0.23
N TYR A 79 -2.83 0.85 0.73
CA TYR A 79 -2.57 1.31 2.08
C TYR A 79 -2.87 0.15 3.04
N LEU A 80 -1.80 -0.45 3.57
CA LEU A 80 -1.86 -1.57 4.50
C LEU A 80 -2.00 -1.01 5.92
N ASN A 81 -3.16 -1.23 6.54
CA ASN A 81 -3.50 -0.66 7.85
C ASN A 81 -3.03 -1.56 9.01
N ASP A 82 -2.82 -2.83 8.74
CA ASP A 82 -2.32 -3.85 9.67
C ASP A 82 -0.87 -4.28 9.40
N GLY A 83 -0.18 -3.55 8.52
CA GLY A 83 1.22 -3.77 8.19
C GLY A 83 1.45 -5.05 7.36
N PRO A 84 2.49 -5.86 7.67
CA PRO A 84 2.88 -6.99 6.84
C PRO A 84 1.82 -8.08 6.63
N ARG A 85 0.81 -8.14 7.50
CA ARG A 85 -0.25 -9.15 7.40
C ARG A 85 -1.04 -9.05 6.10
N SER A 86 -1.18 -7.85 5.56
CA SER A 86 -1.86 -7.60 4.28
C SER A 86 -1.00 -7.83 3.03
N ILE A 87 0.30 -8.16 3.15
CA ILE A 87 1.15 -8.38 1.98
C ILE A 87 0.60 -9.47 1.04
N PRO A 88 0.17 -10.65 1.53
CA PRO A 88 -0.28 -11.73 0.65
C PRO A 88 -1.45 -11.32 -0.26
N ILE A 89 -2.44 -10.58 0.26
CA ILE A 89 -3.58 -10.14 -0.54
C ILE A 89 -3.19 -9.07 -1.58
N VAL A 90 -2.26 -8.18 -1.22
CA VAL A 90 -1.69 -7.18 -2.15
C VAL A 90 -0.93 -7.85 -3.28
N MET A 91 -0.12 -8.87 -2.97
CA MET A 91 0.62 -9.63 -3.96
C MET A 91 -0.31 -10.41 -4.90
N GLU A 92 -1.35 -11.04 -4.36
CA GLU A 92 -2.33 -11.79 -5.18
C GLU A 92 -3.12 -10.87 -6.13
N ILE A 93 -3.60 -9.73 -5.63
CA ILE A 93 -4.25 -8.72 -6.49
C ILE A 93 -3.28 -8.19 -7.54
N SER A 94 -2.03 -7.91 -7.15
CA SER A 94 -1.01 -7.43 -8.08
C SER A 94 -0.75 -8.43 -9.20
N ARG A 95 -0.66 -9.72 -8.85
CA ARG A 95 -0.54 -10.83 -9.81
C ARG A 95 -1.72 -10.89 -10.76
N GLN A 96 -2.96 -10.78 -10.26
CA GLN A 96 -4.18 -10.83 -11.06
C GLN A 96 -4.31 -9.64 -12.03
N LEU A 97 -3.83 -8.46 -11.61
CA LEU A 97 -3.85 -7.23 -12.41
C LEU A 97 -2.63 -7.11 -13.34
N GLY A 98 -1.60 -7.94 -13.15
CA GLY A 98 -0.35 -7.87 -13.91
C GLY A 98 0.47 -6.62 -13.58
N VAL A 99 0.44 -6.18 -12.33
CA VAL A 99 1.21 -5.03 -11.83
C VAL A 99 2.31 -5.49 -10.87
N THR A 100 3.32 -4.66 -10.72
CA THR A 100 4.49 -4.88 -9.87
C THR A 100 4.39 -3.95 -8.66
N PRO A 101 4.23 -4.47 -7.43
CA PRO A 101 4.17 -3.67 -6.21
C PRO A 101 5.56 -3.30 -5.69
N TYR A 102 5.71 -2.04 -5.31
CA TYR A 102 6.92 -1.46 -4.72
C TYR A 102 6.57 -0.81 -3.38
N ASP A 103 7.37 -1.09 -2.37
CA ASP A 103 7.34 -0.36 -1.12
C ASP A 103 7.80 1.08 -1.36
N THR A 104 6.94 2.04 -1.01
CA THR A 104 7.23 3.46 -1.25
C THR A 104 8.27 4.05 -0.30
N GLU A 105 8.58 3.35 0.80
CA GLU A 105 9.56 3.82 1.79
C GLU A 105 10.98 3.31 1.48
N SER A 106 11.14 2.04 1.11
CA SER A 106 12.45 1.48 0.70
C SER A 106 12.75 1.63 -0.80
N GLY A 107 11.72 1.79 -1.62
CA GLY A 107 11.79 1.71 -3.08
C GLY A 107 11.95 0.29 -3.62
N ASP A 108 11.98 -0.72 -2.76
CA ASP A 108 12.14 -2.12 -3.15
C ASP A 108 10.83 -2.77 -3.60
N PHE A 109 10.94 -3.78 -4.46
CA PHE A 109 9.85 -4.68 -4.78
C PHE A 109 9.30 -5.33 -3.50
N LEU A 110 7.98 -5.35 -3.36
CA LEU A 110 7.31 -5.92 -2.20
C LEU A 110 7.46 -7.45 -2.17
N THR A 111 7.97 -7.99 -1.05
CA THR A 111 8.03 -9.43 -0.77
C THR A 111 7.32 -9.75 0.54
N GLU A 112 7.06 -11.03 0.82
CA GLU A 112 6.43 -11.46 2.08
C GLU A 112 7.29 -11.12 3.32
N GLU A 113 8.60 -10.96 3.13
CA GLU A 113 9.56 -10.56 4.15
C GLU A 113 9.62 -9.05 4.34
N SER A 114 9.05 -8.24 3.43
CA SER A 114 9.03 -6.79 3.55
C SER A 114 8.36 -6.36 4.85
N ARG A 115 8.89 -5.32 5.47
CA ARG A 115 8.36 -4.74 6.70
C ARG A 115 8.30 -3.23 6.52
N PRO A 116 7.27 -2.55 7.05
CA PRO A 116 7.29 -1.11 7.13
C PRO A 116 8.53 -0.70 7.96
N PRO A 117 9.18 0.42 7.63
CA PRO A 117 10.27 0.96 8.41
C PRO A 117 9.78 1.16 9.83
N VAL A 118 10.51 0.59 10.77
CA VAL A 118 10.29 0.86 12.19
C VAL A 118 10.72 2.31 12.40
N PRO A 119 9.82 3.21 12.87
CA PRO A 119 10.23 4.57 13.22
C PRO A 119 11.42 4.46 14.18
N PRO A 120 12.50 5.25 14.00
CA PRO A 120 13.61 5.22 14.92
C PRO A 120 13.07 5.43 16.34
N PRO A 121 13.60 4.70 17.35
CA PRO A 121 13.16 4.89 18.72
C PRO A 121 13.30 6.37 19.06
N MET A 122 12.24 6.96 19.60
CA MET A 122 12.28 8.36 20.05
C MET A 122 13.46 8.53 21.01
N THR A 123 14.23 9.59 20.79
CA THR A 123 15.32 9.96 21.71
C THR A 123 14.76 10.26 23.10
N ALA A 124 15.60 10.17 24.13
CA ALA A 124 15.20 10.51 25.50
C ALA A 124 14.63 11.94 25.61
N ASP A 125 15.10 12.86 24.76
CA ASP A 125 14.64 14.25 24.70
C ASP A 125 13.27 14.39 24.02
N GLU A 126 13.02 13.67 22.91
CA GLU A 126 11.69 13.62 22.27
C GLU A 126 10.65 12.98 23.19
N ILE A 127 11.01 11.91 23.90
CA ILE A 127 10.15 11.29 24.92
C ILE A 127 9.82 12.30 26.01
N LYS A 128 10.81 13.07 26.50
CA LYS A 128 10.61 14.09 27.54
C LYS A 128 9.71 15.23 27.06
N MET A 129 9.79 15.60 25.79
CA MET A 129 8.98 16.66 25.17
C MET A 129 7.54 16.21 24.88
N ASN A 130 7.34 14.93 24.52
CA ASN A 130 6.04 14.32 24.29
C ASN A 130 5.34 13.80 25.55
N LYS A 131 5.94 13.93 26.74
CA LYS A 131 5.25 13.59 28.00
C LYS A 131 4.01 14.48 28.16
N PRO A 132 2.81 13.89 28.31
CA PRO A 132 1.61 14.67 28.53
C PRO A 132 1.76 15.54 29.79
N LYS A 133 1.36 16.80 29.72
CA LYS A 133 1.53 17.78 30.82
C LYS A 133 0.87 17.34 32.14
N TRP A 134 -0.09 16.41 32.10
CA TRP A 134 -0.77 15.85 33.28
C TRP A 134 0.07 14.79 34.03
N TRP A 135 1.14 14.25 33.44
CA TRP A 135 2.02 13.25 34.06
C TRP A 135 2.82 13.81 35.26
N LYS A 136 2.87 15.14 35.42
CA LYS A 136 3.55 15.79 36.56
C LYS A 136 2.75 15.79 37.87
N PHE A 137 1.50 15.34 37.87
CA PHE A 137 0.61 15.42 39.04
C PHE A 137 0.43 14.10 39.82
N GLY A 138 1.12 13.02 39.42
CA GLY A 138 0.88 11.66 39.94
C GLY A 138 1.90 11.12 40.96
N ARG A 139 2.64 11.98 41.68
CA ARG A 139 3.46 11.53 42.81
C ARG A 139 3.31 12.50 43.98
N LYS A 140 2.41 12.17 44.90
CA LYS A 140 2.52 12.51 46.31
C LYS A 140 2.90 11.24 47.06
#